data_AF-A0A6B3EW80-F1
#
_entry.id   AF-A0A6B3EW80-F1
#
_cell.length_a   1.000
_cell.length_b   1.000
_cell.length_c   1.000
_cell.angle_alpha   90.00
_cell.angle_beta   90.00
_cell.angle_gamma   90.00
#
_symmetry.space_group_name_H-M   'P 1'
#
loop_
_entity.id
_entity.type
_entity.pdbx_description
1 polymer ?
#
loop_
_entity_poly.entity_id
_entity_poly.type
_entity_poly.pdbx_seq_one_letter_code
_entity_poly.pdbx_strand_id
1 'polypeptide(L)' 'PLGQGVANAVGMAMAARYERGLFDPDAPRGTSPFDHYIYAIAGDGCLQEGISAEASSLAGHQKLGNLILLWDD' A
#
# COMPACT_ATOMS: atom_id res chain seq x y z
N PRO A 1 14.53 -0.36 10.88
CA PRO A 1 13.71 -1.23 11.76
C PRO A 1 12.78 -2.07 10.90
N LEU A 2 12.76 -3.39 11.13
CA LEU A 2 11.99 -4.32 10.30
C LEU A 2 10.49 -4.06 10.44
N GLY A 3 9.72 -4.43 9.40
CA GLY A 3 8.27 -4.25 9.32
C GLY A 3 7.77 -2.81 9.06
N GLN A 4 8.53 -1.78 9.45
CA GLN A 4 8.14 -0.38 9.22
C GLN A 4 7.92 -0.04 7.74
N GLY A 5 8.74 -0.61 6.84
CA GLY A 5 8.58 -0.40 5.40
C GLY A 5 7.24 -0.93 4.87
N VAL A 6 6.77 -2.08 5.37
CA VAL A 6 5.47 -2.65 5.03
C VAL A 6 4.35 -1.72 5.48
N ALA A 7 4.39 -1.27 6.73
CA ALA A 7 3.40 -0.34 7.29
C ALA A 7 3.35 1.00 6.54
N ASN A 8 4.52 1.57 6.21
CA ASN A 8 4.61 2.79 5.44
C ASN A 8 4.04 2.64 4.02
N ALA A 9 4.26 1.49 3.37
CA ALA A 9 3.72 1.21 2.04
C ALA A 9 2.18 1.16 2.04
N VAL A 10 1.57 0.62 3.08
CA VAL A 10 0.11 0.68 3.30
C VAL A 10 -0.36 2.13 3.41
N GLY A 11 0.33 2.95 4.20
CA GLY A 11 0.03 4.38 4.33
C GLY A 11 0.13 5.14 2.98
N MET A 12 1.17 4.88 2.19
CA MET A 12 1.33 5.48 0.87
C MET A 12 0.21 5.08 -0.10
N ALA A 13 -0.22 3.82 -0.08
CA ALA A 13 -1.34 3.37 -0.90
C ALA A 13 -2.68 4.01 -0.49
N MET A 14 -2.90 4.21 0.81
CA MET A 14 -4.05 4.97 1.32
C MET A 14 -4.01 6.44 0.88
N ALA A 15 -2.85 7.07 0.95
CA ALA A 15 -2.64 8.46 0.52
C ALA A 15 -2.93 8.62 -0.98
N ALA A 16 -2.38 7.75 -1.84
CA ALA A 16 -2.63 7.79 -3.28
C ALA A 16 -4.13 7.72 -3.61
N ARG A 17 -4.89 6.86 -2.93
CA ARG A 17 -6.36 6.79 -3.11
C ARG A 17 -7.07 8.06 -2.64
N TYR A 18 -6.62 8.64 -1.53
CA TYR A 18 -7.20 9.88 -1.01
C TYR A 18 -6.91 11.07 -1.94
N GLU A 19 -5.68 11.22 -2.41
CA GLU A 19 -5.25 12.24 -3.38
C GLU A 19 -6.02 12.12 -4.70
N ARG A 20 -6.20 10.90 -5.22
CA ARG A 20 -7.06 10.62 -6.39
C ARG A 20 -8.47 11.17 -6.20
N GLY A 21 -9.05 11.00 -5.00
CA GLY A 21 -10.38 11.52 -4.66
C GLY A 21 -10.45 13.03 -4.48
N LEU A 22 -9.34 13.70 -4.13
CA LEU A 22 -9.27 15.15 -4.02
C LEU A 22 -9.07 15.86 -5.35
N PHE A 23 -8.22 15.29 -6.21
CA PHE A 23 -7.74 16.00 -7.40
C PHE A 23 -8.40 15.54 -8.70
N ASP A 24 -8.92 14.31 -8.78
CA ASP A 24 -9.48 13.77 -10.02
C ASP A 24 -10.55 12.67 -9.79
N PRO A 25 -11.54 12.87 -8.90
CA PRO A 25 -12.44 11.79 -8.44
C PRO A 25 -13.26 11.12 -9.55
N ASP A 26 -13.56 11.85 -10.64
CA ASP A 26 -14.47 11.39 -11.69
C ASP A 26 -13.75 10.70 -12.86
N ALA A 27 -12.41 10.75 -12.92
CA ALA A 27 -11.69 10.11 -13.99
C ALA A 27 -11.87 8.58 -13.95
N PRO A 28 -12.08 7.93 -15.11
CA PRO A 28 -12.12 6.48 -15.19
C PRO A 28 -10.92 5.81 -14.53
N ARG A 29 -11.11 4.57 -14.06
CA ARG A 29 -10.05 3.82 -13.41
C ARG A 29 -8.85 3.64 -14.35
N GLY A 30 -7.66 4.05 -13.90
CA GLY A 30 -6.41 3.88 -14.64
C GLY A 30 -6.14 4.97 -15.69
N THR A 31 -6.98 5.99 -15.80
CA THR A 31 -6.78 7.09 -16.76
C THR A 31 -6.30 8.37 -16.12
N SER A 32 -6.23 8.43 -14.79
CA SER A 32 -5.83 9.66 -14.13
C SER A 32 -4.32 9.81 -14.07
N PRO A 33 -3.81 11.04 -14.19
CA PRO A 33 -2.40 11.33 -13.91
C PRO A 33 -1.96 10.93 -12.50
N PHE A 34 -2.90 10.80 -11.56
CA PHE A 34 -2.64 10.45 -10.16
C PHE A 34 -2.68 8.93 -9.91
N ASP A 35 -3.07 8.11 -10.90
CA ASP A 35 -3.06 6.65 -10.76
C ASP A 35 -1.62 6.12 -10.79
N HIS A 36 -1.19 5.49 -9.69
CA HIS A 36 0.12 4.84 -9.59
C HIS A 36 0.11 3.67 -8.58
N TYR A 37 1.13 2.81 -8.70
CA TYR A 37 1.33 1.66 -7.82
C TYR A 37 2.40 1.95 -6.76
N ILE A 38 2.23 1.34 -5.59
CA ILE A 38 3.20 1.32 -4.51
C ILE A 38 3.79 -0.08 -4.44
N TYR A 39 5.10 -0.19 -4.63
CA TYR A 39 5.84 -1.44 -4.52
C TYR A 39 6.67 -1.47 -3.26
N ALA A 40 6.65 -2.61 -2.56
CA ALA A 40 7.51 -2.85 -1.40
C ALA A 40 8.12 -4.26 -1.50
N ILE A 41 9.40 -4.39 -1.13
CA ILE A 41 10.07 -5.67 -0.95
C ILE A 41 10.21 -5.91 0.55
N ALA A 42 9.86 -7.10 0.99
CA ALA A 42 9.96 -7.53 2.38
C ALA A 42 10.57 -8.92 2.46
N GLY A 43 11.45 -9.15 3.44
CA GLY A 43 11.89 -10.51 3.79
C GLY A 43 11.19 -11.03 5.04
N ASP A 44 11.55 -12.23 5.48
CA ASP A 44 10.98 -12.89 6.67
C ASP A 44 10.96 -12.01 7.91
N GLY A 45 12.08 -11.34 8.20
CA GLY A 45 12.18 -10.46 9.36
C GLY A 45 11.18 -9.31 9.33
N CYS A 46 10.77 -8.84 8.15
CA CYS A 46 9.70 -7.85 8.05
C CYS A 46 8.33 -8.47 8.34
N LEU A 47 8.06 -9.69 7.87
CA LEU A 47 6.76 -10.35 8.03
C LEU A 47 6.51 -10.93 9.43
N GLN A 48 7.59 -11.19 10.18
CA GLN A 48 7.52 -11.63 11.58
C GLN A 48 7.22 -10.49 12.57
N GLU A 49 7.47 -9.24 12.18
CA GLU A 49 7.16 -8.07 13.01
C GLU A 49 5.64 -7.83 13.06
N GLY A 50 5.09 -7.69 14.27
CA GLY A 50 3.64 -7.55 14.47
C GLY A 50 3.01 -6.37 13.72
N ILE A 51 3.76 -5.27 13.56
CA ILE A 51 3.31 -4.10 12.80
C ILE A 51 2.96 -4.43 11.34
N SER A 52 3.67 -5.38 10.72
CA SER A 52 3.40 -5.81 9.35
C SER A 52 2.08 -6.55 9.25
N ALA A 53 1.72 -7.36 10.26
CA ALA A 53 0.44 -8.05 10.32
C ALA A 53 -0.72 -7.07 10.52
N GLU A 54 -0.58 -6.09 11.43
CA GLU A 54 -1.56 -5.03 11.65
C GLU A 54 -1.81 -4.23 10.36
N ALA A 55 -0.73 -3.76 9.72
CA ALA A 55 -0.82 -2.99 8.49
C ALA A 55 -1.40 -3.80 7.33
N SER A 56 -0.99 -5.07 7.16
CA SER A 56 -1.51 -5.94 6.09
C SER A 56 -2.99 -6.27 6.28
N SER A 57 -3.43 -6.49 7.52
CA SER A 57 -4.84 -6.66 7.86
C SER A 57 -5.67 -5.43 7.45
N LEU A 58 -5.18 -4.23 7.79
CA LEU A 58 -5.81 -2.97 7.40
C LEU A 58 -5.82 -2.76 5.88
N ALA A 59 -4.73 -3.08 5.18
CA ALA A 59 -4.64 -2.98 3.73
C ALA A 59 -5.67 -3.88 3.03
N GLY A 60 -5.84 -5.11 3.52
CA GLY A 60 -6.87 -6.04 3.06
C GLY A 60 -8.28 -5.50 3.29
N HIS A 61 -8.56 -4.99 4.49
CA HIS A 61 -9.85 -4.36 4.81
C HIS A 61 -10.17 -3.17 3.90
N GLN A 62 -9.16 -2.34 3.60
CA GLN A 62 -9.30 -1.15 2.76
C GLN A 62 -9.28 -1.46 1.25
N LYS A 63 -9.01 -2.72 0.84
CA LYS A 63 -8.93 -3.15 -0.57
C LYS A 63 -7.94 -2.32 -1.40
N LEU A 64 -6.73 -2.12 -0.88
CA LEU A 64 -5.68 -1.32 -1.53
C LEU A 64 -5.06 -2.05 -2.73
N GLY A 65 -5.77 -2.09 -3.86
CA GLY A 65 -5.35 -2.80 -5.07
C GLY A 65 -4.18 -2.18 -5.84
N ASN A 66 -3.68 -1.02 -5.41
CA ASN A 66 -2.47 -0.40 -5.95
C ASN A 66 -1.21 -0.66 -5.10
N LEU A 67 -1.34 -1.40 -3.99
CA LEU A 67 -0.20 -1.86 -3.20
C LEU A 67 0.21 -3.26 -3.64
N ILE A 68 1.48 -3.43 -4.03
CA ILE A 68 2.07 -4.71 -4.41
C ILE A 68 3.28 -4.96 -3.51
N LEU A 69 3.16 -5.96 -2.65
CA LEU A 69 4.24 -6.40 -1.77
C LEU A 69 4.88 -7.67 -2.34
N LEU A 70 6.17 -7.60 -2.60
CA LEU A 70 6.99 -8.74 -3.00
C LEU A 70 7.69 -9.28 -1.76
N TRP A 71 7.41 -10.55 -1.43
CA TRP A 71 8.11 -11.25 -0.37
C TRP A 71 9.30 -12.00 -0.95
N ASP A 72 10.48 -11.70 -0.42
CA ASP A 72 11.73 -12.44 -0.62
C ASP A 72 11.80 -13.56 0.42
N ASP A 73 11.53 -14.79 -0.01
CA ASP A 73 11.58 -16.04 0.76
C ASP A 73 12.96 -16.71 0.61
#